data_AF-A0A498G8M0-F1
#
_entry.id   AF-A0A498G8M0-F1
#
_cell.length_a   1.000
_cell.length_b   1.000
_cell.length_c   1.000
_cell.angle_alpha   90.00
_cell.angle_beta   90.00
_cell.angle_gamma   90.00
#
_symmetry.space_group_name_H-M   'P 1'
#
loop_
_entity.id
_entity.type
_entity.pdbx_description
1 polymer ?
#
loop_
_entity_poly.entity_id
_entity_poly.type
_entity_poly.pdbx_seq_one_letter_code
_entity_poly.pdbx_strand_id
1 'polypeptide(L)' 'MSDVRSNFLRFAAVVITVDVLGLGVWRLLPPETSIRTGLLLGTLIVAPLVGFLVVYLPMATEARESANDWE' A
#
# COMPACT_ATOMS: atom_id res chain seq x y z
N MET A 1 -9.31 19.10 7.26
CA MET A 1 -7.85 18.82 7.27
C MET A 1 -7.49 17.55 8.04
N SER A 2 -8.23 17.19 9.11
CA SER A 2 -8.03 15.96 9.89
C SER A 2 -8.10 14.68 9.05
N ASP A 3 -9.03 14.62 8.10
CA ASP A 3 -9.31 13.39 7.35
C ASP A 3 -8.20 13.09 6.34
N VAL A 4 -7.68 14.12 5.67
CA VAL A 4 -6.53 13.98 4.76
C VAL A 4 -5.29 13.48 5.52
N ARG A 5 -5.02 14.04 6.71
CA ARG A 5 -3.91 13.58 7.56
C ARG A 5 -4.13 12.14 8.04
N SER A 6 -5.34 11.80 8.46
CA SER A 6 -5.70 10.44 8.89
C SER A 6 -5.50 9.44 7.76
N ASN A 7 -5.96 9.76 6.55
CA ASN A 7 -5.85 8.90 5.37
C ASN A 7 -4.38 8.73 4.95
N PHE A 8 -3.60 9.81 4.99
CA PHE A 8 -2.17 9.75 4.74
C PHE A 8 -1.45 8.86 5.77
N LEU A 9 -1.79 8.97 7.06
CA LEU A 9 -1.21 8.12 8.11
C LEU A 9 -1.59 6.65 7.93
N ARG A 10 -2.84 6.36 7.56
CA ARG A 10 -3.28 4.99 7.22
C ARG A 10 -2.52 4.45 6.01
N PHE A 11 -2.38 5.25 4.96
CA PHE A 11 -1.61 4.90 3.77
C PHE A 11 -0.16 4.60 4.12
N ALA A 12 0.50 5.50 4.84
CA ALA A 12 1.89 5.34 5.27
C ALA A 12 2.06 4.08 6.14
N ALA A 13 1.13 3.81 7.05
CA ALA A 13 1.16 2.61 7.89
C ALA A 13 1.07 1.32 7.06
N VAL A 14 0.20 1.29 6.03
CA VAL A 14 0.09 0.13 5.12
C VAL A 14 1.39 -0.06 4.34
N VAL A 15 1.93 1.00 3.74
CA VAL A 15 3.19 0.96 2.97
C VAL A 15 4.33 0.42 3.83
N ILE A 16 4.53 0.99 5.02
CA ILE A 16 5.58 0.57 5.95
C ILE A 16 5.40 -0.89 6.35
N THR A 17 4.16 -1.34 6.59
CA THR A 17 3.88 -2.74 6.94
C THR A 17 4.28 -3.68 5.81
N VAL A 18 3.90 -3.36 4.57
CA VAL A 18 4.27 -4.16 3.39
C VAL A 18 5.79 -4.18 3.19
N ASP A 19 6.47 -3.04 3.36
CA ASP A 19 7.93 -2.96 3.27
C ASP A 19 8.63 -3.79 4.35
N VAL A 20 8.17 -3.75 5.60
CA VAL A 20 8.71 -4.58 6.68
C VAL A 20 8.57 -6.06 6.36
N LEU A 21 7.42 -6.48 5.83
CA LEU A 21 7.21 -7.86 5.38
C LEU A 21 8.12 -8.22 4.21
N GLY A 22 8.23 -7.34 3.21
CA GLY A 22 9.10 -7.49 2.06
C GLY A 22 10.57 -7.65 2.43
N LEU A 23 11.06 -6.78 3.32
CA LEU A 23 12.42 -6.85 3.86
C LEU A 23 12.62 -8.08 4.75
N GLY A 24 11.60 -8.51 5.47
CA GLY A 24 11.58 -9.75 6.23
C GLY A 24 11.83 -10.96 5.33
N VAL A 25 11.06 -11.09 4.25
CA VAL A 25 11.24 -12.16 3.25
C VAL A 25 12.62 -12.03 2.56
N TRP A 26 13.04 -10.82 2.22
CA TRP A 26 14.34 -10.56 1.59
C TRP A 26 15.53 -11.00 2.43
N ARG A 27 15.43 -10.87 3.76
CA ARG A 27 16.48 -11.33 4.70
C ARG A 27 16.58 -12.85 4.79
N LEU A 28 15.50 -13.57 4.48
CA LEU A 28 15.49 -15.04 4.49
C LEU A 28 16.05 -15.64 3.20
N LEU A 29 16.19 -14.85 2.13
CA LEU A 29 16.71 -15.31 0.85
C LEU A 29 18.25 -15.31 0.81
N PRO A 30 18.89 -16.30 0.13
CA PRO A 30 20.35 -16.34 0.00
C PRO A 30 20.90 -15.11 -0.73
N PRO A 31 22.05 -14.54 -0.28
CA PRO A 31 22.51 -13.23 -0.73
C PRO A 31 22.79 -13.11 -2.24
N GLU A 32 23.18 -14.23 -2.84
CA GLU A 32 23.69 -14.33 -4.22
C GLU A 32 22.56 -14.51 -5.26
N THR A 33 21.30 -14.46 -4.85
CA THR A 33 20.17 -14.70 -5.74
C THR A 33 19.66 -13.41 -6.37
N SER A 34 19.51 -13.38 -7.70
CA SER A 34 18.84 -12.29 -8.43
C SER A 34 17.40 -12.04 -7.95
N ILE A 35 16.80 -13.04 -7.30
CA ILE A 35 15.47 -12.98 -6.67
C ILE A 35 15.42 -11.89 -5.59
N ARG A 36 16.51 -11.65 -4.84
CA ARG A 36 16.56 -10.60 -3.82
C ARG A 36 16.32 -9.21 -4.39
N THR A 37 16.95 -8.90 -5.54
CA THR A 37 16.76 -7.62 -6.22
C THR A 37 15.35 -7.49 -6.76
N GLY A 38 14.84 -8.56 -7.38
CA GLY A 38 13.45 -8.60 -7.87
C GLY A 38 12.45 -8.39 -6.74
N LEU A 39 12.68 -8.97 -5.57
CA LEU A 39 11.82 -8.81 -4.40
C LEU A 39 11.83 -7.36 -3.89
N LEU A 40 13.00 -6.74 -3.75
CA LEU A 40 13.10 -5.34 -3.30
C LEU A 40 12.38 -4.38 -4.26
N LEU A 41 12.61 -4.54 -5.57
CA LEU A 41 11.96 -3.73 -6.60
C LEU A 41 10.45 -4.00 -6.64
N GLY A 42 10.06 -5.27 -6.50
CA GLY A 42 8.67 -5.68 -6.43
C GLY A 42 7.97 -5.05 -5.23
N THR A 43 8.56 -5.10 -4.04
CA THR A 43 7.98 -4.50 -2.83
C THR A 43 7.90 -2.98 -2.94
N LEU A 44 8.89 -2.32 -3.54
CA LEU A 44 8.88 -0.87 -3.77
C LEU A 44 7.67 -0.42 -4.61
N ILE A 45 7.23 -1.25 -5.56
CA ILE A 45 6.06 -0.96 -6.41
C ILE A 45 4.78 -1.42 -5.73
N VAL A 46 4.77 -2.62 -5.14
CA VAL A 46 3.57 -3.23 -4.56
C VAL A 46 3.11 -2.49 -3.30
N ALA A 47 4.02 -2.02 -2.45
CA ALA A 47 3.67 -1.32 -1.22
C ALA A 47 2.78 -0.08 -1.44
N PRO A 48 3.12 0.90 -2.30
CA PRO A 48 2.26 2.05 -2.57
C PRO A 48 0.96 1.65 -3.29
N LEU A 49 0.97 0.64 -4.16
CA LEU A 49 -0.25 0.16 -4.82
C LEU A 49 -1.24 -0.45 -3.83
N VAL A 50 -0.76 -1.30 -2.91
CA VAL A 50 -1.59 -1.89 -1.85
C VAL A 50 -2.07 -0.80 -0.90
N GLY A 51 -1.20 0.12 -0.49
CA GLY A 51 -1.59 1.28 0.31
C GLY A 51 -2.71 2.09 -0.35
N PHE A 52 -2.59 2.33 -1.66
CA PHE A 52 -3.60 3.06 -2.41
C PHE A 52 -4.93 2.31 -2.46
N LEU A 53 -4.89 1.02 -2.81
CA LEU A 53 -6.07 0.16 -2.91
C LEU A 53 -6.81 0.05 -1.58
N VAL A 54 -6.08 -0.13 -0.48
CA VAL A 54 -6.69 -0.33 0.85
C VAL A 54 -7.31 0.96 1.39
N VAL A 55 -6.69 2.11 1.13
CA VAL A 55 -7.10 3.38 1.75
C VAL A 55 -8.03 4.19 0.85
N TYR A 56 -7.70 4.33 -0.43
CA TYR A 56 -8.38 5.27 -1.32
C TYR A 56 -9.47 4.64 -2.17
N LEU A 57 -9.39 3.34 -2.51
CA LEU A 57 -10.46 2.69 -3.26
C LEU A 57 -11.81 2.71 -2.50
N PRO A 58 -11.88 2.36 -1.20
CA PRO A 58 -13.14 2.41 -0.46
C PRO A 58 -13.76 3.80 -0.45
N MET A 59 -12.93 4.83 -0.31
CA MET A 59 -13.38 6.23 -0.33
C MET A 59 -13.94 6.62 -1.69
N ALA A 60 -13.34 6.14 -2.78
CA ALA A 60 -13.84 6.39 -4.13
C ALA A 60 -15.19 5.71 -4.37
N THR A 61 -15.40 4.49 -3.84
CA THR A 61 -16.70 3.81 -3.92
C THR A 61 -17.77 4.50 -3.08
N GLU A 62 -17.46 4.87 -1.83
CA GLU A 62 -18.40 5.59 -0.94
C GLU A 62 -18.81 6.95 -1.53
N ALA A 63 -17.83 7.70 -2.07
CA ALA A 63 -18.10 8.98 -2.73
C ALA A 63 -19.02 8.80 -3.96
N ARG A 64 -18.80 7.74 -4.74
CA ARG A 64 -19.63 7.43 -5.91
C ARG A 64 -21.06 7.05 -5.53
N GLU A 65 -21.25 6.20 -4.52
CA GLU A 65 -22.58 5.82 -4.03
C GLU A 65 -23.33 7.05 -3.50
N SER A 66 -22.66 7.88 -2.70
CA SER A 66 -23.27 9.10 -2.17
C SER A 66 -23.68 10.10 -3.26
N ALA A 67 -23.02 10.10 -4.42
CA ALA A 67 -23.37 10.97 -5.54
C ALA A 67 -24.60 10.45 -6.31
N ASN A 68 -24.76 9.12 -6.37
CA ASN A 68 -25.83 8.45 -7.10
C ASN A 68 -27.16 8.45 -6.33
N ASP A 69 -27.13 8.60 -5.00
CA ASP A 69 -28.31 8.70 -4.13
C ASP A 69 -29.08 10.04 -4.28
N TRP A 70 -28.50 11.05 -4.94
CA TRP A 70 -29.15 12.35 -5.19
C TRP A 70 -29.74 12.49 -6.61
N GLU A 71 -29.57 11.48 -7.47
CA GLU A 71 -30.19 11.38 -8.81
C GLU A 71 -31.51 10.60 -8.77
#